data_AF-A0A938V180-F1
#
_entry.id   AF-A0A938V180-F1
#
_cell.length_a   1.000
_cell.length_b   1.000
_cell.length_c   1.000
_cell.angle_alpha   90.00
_cell.angle_beta   90.00
_cell.angle_gamma   90.00
#
_symmetry.space_group_name_H-M   'P 1'
#
loop_
_entity.id
_entity.type
_entity.pdbx_description
1 polymer ?
#
loop_
_entity_poly.entity_id
_entity_poly.type
_entity_poly.pdbx_seq_one_letter_code
_entity_poly.pdbx_strand_id
1 'polypeptide(L)'
;MDHIAWLDPDPPSLSKLSLDGREDIVLPGYEDNLPLFVRAEQWFEPYRCYELPGGSVNLSEDEAFDLYREIGERTTGQPMDVSPGARTVVGLRGAYPGTFAWNGNDPDLFNDTLVLLWRDAEGKRHVREFPVNTDSGAYEFGEHNSSSLRPNRVYPYVNGWHKTYNALHIDEDGYQVRDDANKNGHWDSDRNGWYPPQTEPDHDRAGGGHNIHMASVDGPLGYAHVQNWSAGCQTIPGIANWKEFIARAWTAMGDPVSYYLIDVRDIDPGVWYDCPQQDGTRICPFRVKSFPHTDARNTADSKSAQFPMYNCSPANESGPEYFYVFDLTQPATVHVKVDDIAGTGPDIDVHLLDGDSPLACLARDDVAFSLWVPPGRYWVVADTYMEGGNALVGPYVLDLWLE
;
A
#
# COMPACT_ATOMS: atom_id res chain seq x y z
N MET A 1 -1.16 33.72 44.05
CA MET A 1 -1.75 33.47 42.71
C MET A 1 -1.19 34.58 41.85
N ASP A 2 0.01 34.35 41.33
CA ASP A 2 0.79 35.35 40.61
C ASP A 2 1.41 34.70 39.37
N HIS A 3 1.45 35.49 38.32
CA HIS A 3 1.89 35.22 36.96
C HIS A 3 3.21 34.43 36.83
N ILE A 4 3.25 33.51 35.86
CA ILE A 4 4.47 33.20 35.11
C ILE A 4 4.18 33.43 33.63
N ALA A 5 4.72 34.53 33.14
CA ALA A 5 4.90 34.83 31.73
C ALA A 5 6.12 34.07 31.23
N TRP A 6 5.95 33.18 30.26
CA TRP A 6 6.97 32.82 29.27
C TRP A 6 6.23 32.58 27.95
N LEU A 7 6.36 33.56 27.05
CA LEU A 7 6.20 33.36 25.62
C LEU A 7 7.40 32.51 25.19
N ASP A 8 7.14 31.27 24.77
CA ASP A 8 8.18 30.47 24.12
C ASP A 8 8.50 31.06 22.73
N PRO A 9 9.78 31.07 22.34
CA PRO A 9 10.23 31.65 21.09
C PRO A 9 9.68 30.91 19.87
N ASP A 10 9.39 31.67 18.81
CA ASP A 10 9.00 31.13 17.50
C ASP A 10 9.99 30.03 17.04
N PRO A 11 9.49 28.89 16.52
CA PRO A 11 10.35 27.85 15.97
C PRO A 11 11.20 28.42 14.82
N PRO A 12 12.52 28.13 14.77
CA PRO A 12 13.41 28.66 13.76
C PRO A 12 13.01 28.13 12.37
N SER A 13 12.74 29.09 11.49
CA SER A 13 12.48 28.97 10.05
C SER A 13 11.62 27.77 9.62
N LEU A 14 10.31 27.93 9.81
CA LEU A 14 9.40 27.71 8.69
C LEU A 14 10.01 28.43 7.48
N SER A 15 10.13 27.76 6.33
CA SER A 15 10.02 28.46 5.06
C SER A 15 8.65 29.13 5.07
N LYS A 16 8.57 30.34 5.63
CA LYS A 16 7.43 31.23 5.47
C LYS A 16 7.42 31.62 4.00
N LEU A 17 6.83 30.75 3.18
CA LEU A 17 6.06 31.27 2.07
C LEU A 17 4.99 32.14 2.74
N SER A 18 5.11 33.45 2.55
CA SER A 18 4.10 34.42 2.94
C SER A 18 2.75 33.93 2.42
N LEU A 19 1.93 33.41 3.34
CA LEU A 19 0.51 33.11 3.08
C LEU A 19 -0.32 34.39 3.01
N ASP A 20 0.26 35.55 3.35
CA ASP A 20 -0.38 36.84 3.18
C ASP A 20 -0.61 37.10 1.68
N GLY A 21 -1.87 36.96 1.26
CA GLY A 21 -2.36 37.39 -0.05
C GLY A 21 -2.75 36.27 -1.04
N ARG A 22 -2.84 34.99 -0.66
CA ARG A 22 -3.34 33.94 -1.57
C ARG A 22 -4.37 33.05 -0.88
N GLU A 23 -5.64 33.27 -1.23
CA GLU A 23 -6.82 32.68 -0.58
C GLU A 23 -7.04 31.18 -0.85
N ASP A 24 -6.29 30.51 -1.73
CA ASP A 24 -6.70 29.18 -2.23
C ASP A 24 -5.66 28.05 -2.03
N ILE A 25 -5.12 27.86 -0.81
CA ILE A 25 -4.47 26.56 -0.45
C ILE A 25 -5.52 25.45 -0.28
N VAL A 26 -6.76 25.85 -0.14
CA VAL A 26 -7.94 25.03 0.10
C VAL A 26 -8.82 25.05 -1.14
N LEU A 27 -9.78 24.13 -1.23
CA LEU A 27 -10.80 24.20 -2.27
C LEU A 27 -11.47 25.59 -2.21
N PRO A 28 -11.52 26.37 -3.30
CA PRO A 28 -12.03 27.73 -3.27
C PRO A 28 -13.45 27.81 -2.67
N GLY A 29 -13.63 28.63 -1.64
CA GLY A 29 -14.92 28.83 -0.96
C GLY A 29 -15.32 27.74 0.05
N TYR A 30 -14.45 26.78 0.36
CA TYR A 30 -14.71 25.76 1.38
C TYR A 30 -14.23 26.18 2.77
N GLU A 31 -15.11 26.04 3.77
CA GLU A 31 -14.81 26.25 5.19
C GLU A 31 -15.44 25.13 6.03
N ASP A 32 -14.74 24.69 7.08
CA ASP A 32 -15.22 23.72 8.06
C ASP A 32 -14.61 24.01 9.45
N ASN A 33 -15.15 23.34 10.47
CA ASN A 33 -14.67 23.41 11.86
C ASN A 33 -14.11 22.06 12.35
N LEU A 34 -13.68 21.19 11.45
CA LEU A 34 -13.09 19.91 11.83
C LEU A 34 -11.74 20.19 12.51
N PRO A 35 -11.54 19.72 13.76
CA PRO A 35 -10.29 19.95 14.45
C PRO A 35 -9.13 19.19 13.78
N LEU A 36 -7.92 19.66 14.04
CA LEU A 36 -6.71 18.91 13.73
C LEU A 36 -6.75 17.57 14.48
N PHE A 37 -6.44 16.48 13.79
CA PHE A 37 -6.35 15.18 14.44
C PHE A 37 -5.17 15.14 15.40
N VAL A 38 -5.36 14.54 16.57
CA VAL A 38 -4.32 14.42 17.61
C VAL A 38 -3.02 13.81 17.06
N ARG A 39 -3.12 12.85 16.12
CA ARG A 39 -1.93 12.22 15.50
C ARG A 39 -1.31 13.05 14.36
N ALA A 40 -2.04 14.02 13.84
CA ALA A 40 -1.57 15.05 12.92
C ALA A 40 -0.96 16.26 13.64
N GLU A 41 -1.11 16.36 14.96
CA GLU A 41 -0.41 17.36 15.75
C GLU A 41 1.08 17.04 15.89
N GLN A 42 1.87 18.04 16.26
CA GLN A 42 3.24 17.81 16.68
C GLN A 42 3.34 16.95 17.93
N TRP A 43 4.46 16.24 18.06
CA TRP A 43 4.74 15.45 19.24
C TRP A 43 5.12 16.37 20.40
N PHE A 44 4.17 16.58 21.30
CA PHE A 44 4.40 17.26 22.59
C PHE A 44 4.81 16.27 23.68
N GLU A 45 4.16 15.10 23.66
CA GLU A 45 4.51 14.00 24.55
C GLU A 45 5.68 13.19 23.98
N PRO A 46 6.53 12.62 24.85
CA PRO A 46 7.69 11.85 24.40
C PRO A 46 7.31 10.55 23.67
N TYR A 47 6.08 10.07 23.85
CA TYR A 47 5.60 8.81 23.27
C TYR A 47 4.14 8.90 22.81
N ARG A 48 3.77 8.07 21.82
CA ARG A 48 2.40 7.76 21.43
C ARG A 48 2.17 6.26 21.43
N CYS A 49 0.96 5.83 21.75
CA CYS A 49 0.57 4.43 21.69
C CYS A 49 0.32 4.00 20.23
N TYR A 50 0.78 2.81 19.87
CA TYR A 50 0.56 2.11 18.61
C TYR A 50 0.04 0.71 18.89
N GLU A 51 -0.92 0.24 18.10
CA GLU A 51 -1.51 -1.10 18.20
C GLU A 51 -0.93 -2.02 17.13
N LEU A 52 0.14 -2.74 17.47
CA LEU A 52 0.81 -3.68 16.57
C LEU A 52 0.14 -5.07 16.64
N PRO A 53 0.39 -5.97 15.67
CA PRO A 53 -0.07 -7.36 15.75
C PRO A 53 0.38 -8.11 17.02
N GLY A 54 1.53 -7.73 17.59
CA GLY A 54 2.04 -8.29 18.84
C GLY A 54 1.50 -7.64 20.13
N GLY A 55 0.67 -6.60 20.02
CA GLY A 55 0.13 -5.83 21.15
C GLY A 55 0.44 -4.33 21.09
N SER A 56 -0.07 -3.60 22.07
CA SER A 56 0.12 -2.15 22.15
C SER A 56 1.53 -1.78 22.65
N VAL A 57 2.16 -0.81 21.99
CA VAL A 57 3.49 -0.30 22.34
C VAL A 57 3.50 1.23 22.33
N ASN A 58 4.27 1.84 23.22
CA ASN A 58 4.53 3.28 23.18
C ASN A 58 5.82 3.53 22.40
N LEU A 59 5.72 4.27 21.30
CA LEU A 59 6.86 4.65 20.47
C LEU A 59 7.12 6.15 20.62
N SER A 60 8.39 6.54 20.61
CA SER A 60 8.84 7.92 20.39
C SER A 60 8.67 8.32 18.91
N GLU A 61 8.83 9.61 18.60
CA GLU A 61 8.71 10.09 17.20
C GLU A 61 9.78 9.46 16.30
N ASP A 62 10.99 9.23 16.82
CA ASP A 62 12.08 8.58 16.10
C ASP A 62 11.79 7.09 15.83
N GLU A 63 11.22 6.39 16.81
CA GLU A 63 10.83 4.97 16.68
C GLU A 63 9.63 4.80 15.73
N ALA A 64 8.65 5.71 15.79
CA ALA A 64 7.55 5.73 14.84
C ALA A 64 8.04 6.01 13.40
N PHE A 65 9.02 6.90 13.24
CA PHE A 65 9.64 7.16 11.95
C PHE A 65 10.31 5.89 11.41
N ASP A 66 11.10 5.20 12.24
CA ASP A 66 11.76 3.95 11.85
C ASP A 66 10.74 2.85 11.51
N LEU A 67 9.65 2.75 12.27
CA LEU A 67 8.57 1.79 12.00
C LEU A 67 7.95 2.02 10.62
N TYR A 68 7.50 3.24 10.31
CA TYR A 68 6.87 3.51 9.01
C TYR A 68 7.86 3.42 7.85
N ARG A 69 9.13 3.78 8.07
CA ARG A 69 10.18 3.50 7.10
C ARG A 69 10.31 2.01 6.84
N GLU A 70 10.44 1.21 7.89
CA GLU A 70 10.63 -0.24 7.78
C GLU A 70 9.42 -0.90 7.11
N ILE A 71 8.20 -0.48 7.42
CA ILE A 71 6.99 -0.90 6.71
C ILE A 71 7.09 -0.60 5.22
N GLY A 72 7.43 0.65 4.84
CA GLY A 72 7.59 1.05 3.44
C GLY A 72 8.65 0.27 2.71
N GLU A 73 9.87 0.24 3.24
CA GLU A 73 11.03 -0.40 2.60
C GLU A 73 10.87 -1.91 2.51
N ARG A 74 10.45 -2.56 3.60
CA ARG A 74 10.30 -4.02 3.60
C ARG A 74 9.10 -4.49 2.82
N THR A 75 8.05 -3.69 2.67
CA THR A 75 6.84 -4.10 1.92
C THR A 75 6.94 -3.82 0.43
N THR A 76 7.75 -2.84 0.01
CA THR A 76 7.89 -2.47 -1.41
C THR A 76 9.23 -2.84 -2.01
N GLY A 77 10.21 -3.26 -1.20
CA GLY A 77 11.58 -3.52 -1.61
C GLY A 77 12.39 -2.27 -1.99
N GLN A 78 11.80 -1.08 -1.84
CA GLN A 78 12.39 0.20 -2.26
C GLN A 78 12.93 0.97 -1.06
N PRO A 79 14.19 1.44 -1.07
CA PRO A 79 14.75 2.22 0.02
C PRO A 79 14.11 3.61 0.08
N MET A 80 13.87 4.09 1.30
CA MET A 80 13.30 5.41 1.55
C MET A 80 14.39 6.47 1.58
N ASP A 81 14.18 7.57 0.84
CA ASP A 81 15.04 8.74 0.98
C ASP A 81 14.76 9.44 2.31
N VAL A 82 15.73 9.32 3.22
CA VAL A 82 15.72 9.92 4.55
C VAL A 82 16.69 11.08 4.68
N SER A 83 17.14 11.64 3.55
CA SER A 83 17.96 12.85 3.55
C SER A 83 17.20 14.06 4.10
N PRO A 84 17.87 15.01 4.77
CA PRO A 84 17.24 16.26 5.21
C PRO A 84 16.56 16.98 4.04
N GLY A 85 15.31 17.38 4.22
CA GLY A 85 14.52 18.04 3.17
C GLY A 85 13.70 17.10 2.29
N ALA A 86 14.04 15.80 2.18
CA ALA A 86 13.19 14.83 1.51
C ALA A 86 11.83 14.70 2.20
N ARG A 87 10.79 14.42 1.42
CA ARG A 87 9.43 14.17 1.90
C ARG A 87 8.98 12.82 1.43
N THR A 88 8.49 12.03 2.37
CA THR A 88 7.92 10.73 2.09
C THR A 88 6.54 10.64 2.71
N VAL A 89 5.59 10.11 1.94
CA VAL A 89 4.26 9.76 2.41
C VAL A 89 4.14 8.24 2.40
N VAL A 90 3.66 7.67 3.50
CA VAL A 90 3.28 6.25 3.58
C VAL A 90 1.78 6.17 3.73
N GLY A 91 1.10 5.61 2.72
CA GLY A 91 -0.32 5.29 2.77
C GLY A 91 -0.53 3.86 3.24
N LEU A 92 -1.34 3.70 4.29
CA LEU A 92 -1.78 2.41 4.78
C LEU A 92 -3.26 2.24 4.46
N ARG A 93 -3.55 1.40 3.46
CA ARG A 93 -4.90 1.02 3.09
C ARG A 93 -5.47 0.02 4.08
N GLY A 94 -6.65 0.33 4.59
CA GLY A 94 -7.47 -0.42 5.54
C GLY A 94 -6.96 -0.46 6.97
N ALA A 95 -6.28 0.60 7.42
CA ALA A 95 -5.95 0.77 8.84
C ALA A 95 -6.07 2.22 9.30
N TYR A 96 -6.55 2.38 10.53
CA TYR A 96 -6.66 3.68 11.18
C TYR A 96 -5.29 4.17 11.69
N PRO A 97 -5.11 5.48 11.88
CA PRO A 97 -3.86 6.02 12.41
C PRO A 97 -3.44 5.37 13.74
N GLY A 98 -2.20 4.90 13.80
CA GLY A 98 -1.63 4.20 14.95
C GLY A 98 -2.03 2.74 15.09
N THR A 99 -2.84 2.19 14.18
CA THR A 99 -3.21 0.76 14.17
C THR A 99 -2.72 0.10 12.89
N PHE A 100 -2.64 -1.23 12.92
CA PHE A 100 -2.21 -2.05 11.77
C PHE A 100 -3.13 -3.25 11.54
N ALA A 101 -4.27 -3.26 12.22
CA ALA A 101 -5.31 -4.26 12.00
C ALA A 101 -6.17 -3.85 10.80
N TRP A 102 -6.43 -4.81 9.90
CA TRP A 102 -7.35 -4.61 8.80
C TRP A 102 -8.74 -4.25 9.31
N ASN A 103 -9.26 -3.10 8.86
CA ASN A 103 -10.54 -2.58 9.28
C ASN A 103 -11.71 -2.96 8.35
N GLY A 104 -11.46 -3.76 7.31
CA GLY A 104 -12.45 -4.10 6.27
C GLY A 104 -12.37 -3.23 5.02
N ASN A 105 -11.79 -2.03 5.14
CA ASN A 105 -11.68 -1.01 4.10
C ASN A 105 -13.02 -0.75 3.40
N ASP A 106 -14.05 -0.48 4.20
CA ASP A 106 -15.34 -0.03 3.67
C ASP A 106 -15.10 1.23 2.81
N PRO A 107 -15.64 1.28 1.58
CA PRO A 107 -15.36 2.35 0.62
C PRO A 107 -15.95 3.68 1.11
N ASP A 108 -15.44 4.75 0.52
CA ASP A 108 -15.82 6.14 0.81
C ASP A 108 -15.53 6.64 2.23
N LEU A 109 -14.84 5.88 3.08
CA LEU A 109 -14.58 6.30 4.45
C LEU A 109 -13.17 6.88 4.61
N PHE A 110 -13.04 7.79 5.60
CA PHE A 110 -11.74 8.25 6.09
C PHE A 110 -11.17 7.29 7.14
N ASN A 111 -11.08 6.00 6.79
CA ASN A 111 -10.69 4.91 7.67
C ASN A 111 -9.28 4.37 7.39
N ASP A 112 -8.57 4.95 6.41
CA ASP A 112 -7.18 4.66 6.09
C ASP A 112 -6.23 5.65 6.75
N THR A 113 -4.92 5.47 6.55
CA THR A 113 -3.89 6.36 7.10
C THR A 113 -2.95 6.88 6.01
N LEU A 114 -2.71 8.20 6.00
CA LEU A 114 -1.51 8.78 5.40
C LEU A 114 -0.55 9.19 6.52
N VAL A 115 0.71 8.83 6.36
CA VAL A 115 1.79 9.21 7.24
C VAL A 115 2.78 10.07 6.49
N LEU A 116 2.98 11.31 6.92
CA LEU A 116 4.03 12.17 6.42
C LEU A 116 5.29 12.00 7.26
N LEU A 117 6.39 11.65 6.60
CA LEU A 117 7.72 11.44 7.15
C LEU A 117 8.70 12.46 6.57
N TRP A 118 9.49 13.11 7.43
CA TRP A 118 10.61 13.93 6.98
C TRP A 118 11.70 14.08 8.03
N ARG A 119 12.86 14.57 7.60
CA ARG A 119 13.87 15.15 8.48
C ARG A 119 13.98 16.65 8.26
N ASP A 120 14.04 17.41 9.35
CA ASP A 120 14.26 18.86 9.29
C ASP A 120 15.74 19.20 8.99
N ALA A 121 16.07 20.49 8.97
CA ALA A 121 17.40 20.98 8.64
C ALA A 121 18.46 20.53 9.67
N GLU A 122 18.04 20.28 10.90
CA GLU A 122 18.85 19.76 12.00
C GLU A 122 18.97 18.23 11.97
N GLY A 123 18.24 17.57 11.06
CA GLY A 123 18.22 16.12 10.91
C GLY A 123 17.28 15.41 11.89
N LYS A 124 16.49 16.14 12.68
CA LYS A 124 15.48 15.56 13.56
C LYS A 124 14.35 14.99 12.69
N ARG A 125 13.89 13.79 13.06
CA ARG A 125 12.83 13.07 12.35
C ARG A 125 11.46 13.55 12.84
N HIS A 126 10.50 13.54 11.92
CA HIS A 126 9.13 13.92 12.22
C HIS A 126 8.14 12.96 11.58
N VAL A 127 7.03 12.73 12.29
CA VAL A 127 5.94 11.85 11.85
C VAL A 127 4.60 12.54 12.10
N ARG A 128 3.75 12.60 11.07
CA ARG A 128 2.35 13.06 11.19
C ARG A 128 1.42 12.05 10.54
N GLU A 129 0.36 11.68 11.22
CA GLU A 129 -0.60 10.69 10.73
C GLU A 129 -1.98 11.33 10.56
N PHE A 130 -2.58 11.08 9.41
CA PHE A 130 -3.86 11.65 9.00
C PHE A 130 -4.81 10.51 8.63
N PRO A 131 -6.03 10.47 9.20
CA PRO A 131 -7.12 9.68 8.65
C PRO A 131 -7.40 10.15 7.22
N VAL A 132 -7.52 9.21 6.29
CA VAL A 132 -7.76 9.48 4.86
C VAL A 132 -8.65 8.41 4.24
N ASN A 133 -9.02 8.58 2.97
CA ASN A 133 -9.25 7.45 2.08
C ASN A 133 -7.98 7.21 1.25
N THR A 134 -7.52 5.96 1.16
CA THR A 134 -6.51 5.54 0.18
C THR A 134 -7.10 4.71 -0.95
N ASP A 135 -8.29 4.15 -0.72
CA ASP A 135 -9.10 3.52 -1.76
C ASP A 135 -9.94 4.55 -2.53
N SER A 136 -10.32 4.17 -3.75
CA SER A 136 -11.25 4.95 -4.56
C SER A 136 -12.63 4.94 -3.91
N GLY A 137 -13.30 6.09 -3.94
CA GLY A 137 -14.68 6.17 -3.47
C GLY A 137 -15.69 5.47 -4.40
N ALA A 138 -16.83 5.06 -3.86
CA ALA A 138 -17.97 4.50 -4.59
C ALA A 138 -18.84 5.63 -5.15
N TYR A 139 -18.49 6.14 -6.33
CA TYR A 139 -19.37 7.08 -7.03
C TYR A 139 -19.52 6.76 -8.53
N GLU A 140 -20.77 6.77 -9.01
CA GLU A 140 -21.11 6.48 -10.40
C GLU A 140 -20.81 7.67 -11.34
N PHE A 141 -19.58 7.81 -11.85
CA PHE A 141 -19.27 8.79 -12.91
C PHE A 141 -19.30 8.23 -14.35
N GLY A 142 -19.66 6.96 -14.57
CA GLY A 142 -19.65 6.33 -15.91
C GLY A 142 -18.81 5.05 -16.02
N GLU A 143 -18.21 4.77 -17.20
CA GLU A 143 -17.55 3.49 -17.56
C GLU A 143 -16.13 3.26 -16.97
N HIS A 144 -15.43 4.29 -16.48
CA HIS A 144 -13.99 4.22 -16.12
C HIS A 144 -13.61 4.88 -14.77
N ASN A 145 -14.45 4.83 -13.73
CA ASN A 145 -14.46 5.90 -12.72
C ASN A 145 -14.23 5.55 -11.22
N SER A 146 -13.86 4.32 -10.89
CA SER A 146 -13.28 3.94 -9.59
C SER A 146 -11.84 3.46 -9.80
N SER A 147 -10.94 4.39 -10.16
CA SER A 147 -9.54 4.05 -10.40
C SER A 147 -8.77 3.95 -9.10
N SER A 148 -8.36 2.74 -8.77
CA SER A 148 -7.57 2.46 -7.59
C SER A 148 -6.10 2.33 -7.96
N LEU A 149 -5.26 3.04 -7.22
CA LEU A 149 -3.83 2.79 -7.24
C LEU A 149 -3.57 1.38 -6.69
N ARG A 150 -2.68 0.63 -7.35
CA ARG A 150 -2.23 -0.67 -6.85
C ARG A 150 -1.36 -0.46 -5.59
N PRO A 151 -1.63 -1.16 -4.48
CA PRO A 151 -0.83 -1.07 -3.27
C PRO A 151 0.47 -1.87 -3.41
N ASN A 152 1.28 -1.82 -2.35
CA ASN A 152 2.60 -2.45 -2.23
C ASN A 152 3.57 -1.97 -3.30
N ARG A 153 3.52 -0.67 -3.56
CA ARG A 153 4.33 0.03 -4.57
C ARG A 153 4.69 1.43 -4.10
N VAL A 154 5.79 1.95 -4.66
CA VAL A 154 6.14 3.37 -4.59
C VAL A 154 5.68 4.10 -5.85
N TYR A 155 4.97 5.20 -5.65
CA TYR A 155 4.60 6.15 -6.68
C TYR A 155 5.43 7.43 -6.54
N PRO A 156 6.05 7.93 -7.62
CA PRO A 156 6.70 9.22 -7.59
C PRO A 156 5.62 10.30 -7.61
N TYR A 157 5.61 11.17 -6.60
CA TYR A 157 4.76 12.34 -6.56
C TYR A 157 5.62 13.60 -6.65
N VAL A 158 5.00 14.69 -7.08
CA VAL A 158 5.58 16.03 -6.98
C VAL A 158 4.59 16.98 -6.32
N ASN A 159 5.14 17.91 -5.56
CA ASN A 159 4.39 19.00 -4.95
C ASN A 159 3.95 20.01 -6.02
N GLY A 160 2.68 20.41 -6.04
CA GLY A 160 2.26 21.43 -6.99
C GLY A 160 0.80 21.83 -6.93
N TRP A 161 0.39 22.49 -8.01
CA TRP A 161 -1.00 22.80 -8.26
C TRP A 161 -1.62 21.73 -9.14
N HIS A 162 -2.75 21.19 -8.72
CA HIS A 162 -3.64 20.43 -9.57
C HIS A 162 -4.85 21.32 -9.93
N LYS A 163 -4.89 21.76 -11.19
CA LYS A 163 -5.90 22.72 -11.69
C LYS A 163 -5.88 24.02 -10.87
N THR A 164 -6.82 24.17 -9.93
CA THR A 164 -7.02 25.39 -9.13
C THR A 164 -6.75 25.19 -7.64
N TYR A 165 -6.31 24.00 -7.22
CA TYR A 165 -5.99 23.71 -5.82
C TYR A 165 -4.62 23.04 -5.71
N ASN A 166 -4.07 23.03 -4.51
CA ASN A 166 -2.81 22.38 -4.22
C ASN A 166 -3.01 20.87 -4.03
N ALA A 167 -2.13 20.07 -4.62
CA ALA A 167 -2.09 18.64 -4.39
C ALA A 167 -0.67 18.10 -4.53
N LEU A 168 -0.43 16.94 -3.92
CA LEU A 168 0.64 16.08 -4.40
C LEU A 168 0.10 15.29 -5.58
N HIS A 169 0.72 15.34 -6.75
CA HIS A 169 0.25 14.56 -7.90
C HIS A 169 1.33 13.60 -8.38
N ILE A 170 0.89 12.48 -8.97
CA ILE A 170 1.81 11.48 -9.54
C ILE A 170 2.61 12.11 -10.69
N ASP A 171 3.93 11.95 -10.62
CA ASP A 171 4.92 12.33 -11.64
C ASP A 171 5.39 11.08 -12.42
N GLU A 172 4.40 10.35 -12.93
CA GLU A 172 4.56 9.17 -13.75
C GLU A 172 3.40 9.13 -14.75
N ASP A 173 3.71 8.90 -16.02
CA ASP A 173 2.69 8.72 -17.06
C ASP A 173 2.31 7.26 -17.19
N GLY A 174 1.01 6.99 -17.32
CA GLY A 174 0.50 5.66 -17.68
C GLY A 174 0.73 4.58 -16.63
N TYR A 175 0.92 4.95 -15.36
CA TYR A 175 0.95 4.00 -14.25
C TYR A 175 -0.32 3.16 -14.25
N GLN A 176 -0.21 1.89 -13.85
CA GLN A 176 -1.34 0.98 -13.88
C GLN A 176 -2.30 1.27 -12.73
N VAL A 177 -3.58 1.43 -13.06
CA VAL A 177 -4.69 1.51 -12.12
C VAL A 177 -5.63 0.36 -12.37
N ARG A 178 -6.36 -0.04 -11.32
CA ARG A 178 -7.45 -0.98 -11.42
C ARG A 178 -8.77 -0.22 -11.36
N ASP A 179 -9.62 -0.42 -12.36
CA ASP A 179 -10.98 0.09 -12.35
C ASP A 179 -11.91 -1.02 -11.86
N ASP A 180 -12.78 -0.66 -10.91
CA ASP A 180 -13.86 -1.54 -10.45
C ASP A 180 -15.02 -1.52 -11.45
N ALA A 181 -15.37 -2.71 -11.93
CA ALA A 181 -16.29 -2.88 -13.04
C ALA A 181 -17.77 -2.77 -12.61
N ASN A 182 -18.13 -3.12 -11.38
CA ASN A 182 -19.51 -2.97 -10.89
C ASN A 182 -19.76 -1.63 -10.21
N LYS A 183 -18.71 -0.84 -9.98
CA LYS A 183 -18.75 0.56 -9.51
C LYS A 183 -19.25 0.67 -8.08
N ASN A 184 -19.09 -0.39 -7.29
CA ASN A 184 -19.42 -0.39 -5.88
C ASN A 184 -18.31 0.27 -5.02
N GLY A 185 -17.22 0.72 -5.64
CA GLY A 185 -16.05 1.31 -4.96
C GLY A 185 -15.17 0.26 -4.28
N HIS A 186 -15.41 -1.02 -4.54
CA HIS A 186 -14.64 -2.12 -4.02
C HIS A 186 -13.78 -2.69 -5.13
N TRP A 187 -12.50 -2.90 -4.83
CA TRP A 187 -11.67 -3.73 -5.69
C TRP A 187 -11.98 -5.19 -5.38
N ASP A 188 -12.92 -5.79 -6.12
CA ASP A 188 -13.47 -7.13 -5.86
C ASP A 188 -12.46 -8.29 -6.07
N SER A 189 -11.21 -7.97 -6.44
CA SER A 189 -10.08 -8.92 -6.53
C SER A 189 -9.02 -8.68 -5.44
N ASP A 190 -9.22 -7.71 -4.53
CA ASP A 190 -8.22 -7.25 -3.56
C ASP A 190 -8.26 -7.98 -2.22
N ARG A 191 -9.06 -9.06 -2.11
CA ARG A 191 -9.15 -9.92 -0.92
C ARG A 191 -9.98 -9.34 0.24
N ASN A 192 -10.79 -8.30 0.02
CA ASN A 192 -11.66 -7.70 1.05
C ASN A 192 -12.96 -8.48 1.33
N GLY A 193 -13.19 -9.61 0.63
CA GLY A 193 -14.37 -10.47 0.81
C GLY A 193 -15.54 -10.12 -0.09
N TRP A 194 -15.36 -9.17 -1.02
CA TRP A 194 -16.32 -8.83 -2.05
C TRP A 194 -16.01 -9.65 -3.31
N TYR A 195 -17.05 -10.17 -3.96
CA TYR A 195 -16.90 -11.10 -5.08
C TYR A 195 -16.85 -10.33 -6.40
N PRO A 196 -15.97 -10.72 -7.35
CA PRO A 196 -15.94 -10.12 -8.68
C PRO A 196 -17.33 -10.12 -9.33
N PRO A 197 -17.68 -9.08 -10.11
CA PRO A 197 -18.99 -9.02 -10.72
C PRO A 197 -19.17 -10.18 -11.70
N GLN A 198 -20.34 -10.82 -11.69
CA GLN A 198 -20.60 -11.99 -12.55
C GLN A 198 -20.57 -11.68 -14.05
N THR A 199 -20.70 -10.40 -14.45
CA THR A 199 -20.89 -10.01 -15.86
C THR A 199 -19.81 -9.10 -16.41
N GLU A 200 -19.04 -8.40 -15.58
CA GLU A 200 -17.94 -7.52 -16.01
C GLU A 200 -16.81 -7.61 -14.97
N PRO A 201 -15.65 -8.21 -15.29
CA PRO A 201 -14.55 -8.27 -14.34
C PRO A 201 -13.87 -6.91 -14.20
N ASP A 202 -13.38 -6.59 -13.01
CA ASP A 202 -12.43 -5.50 -12.81
C ASP A 202 -11.29 -5.60 -13.84
N HIS A 203 -10.78 -4.46 -14.28
CA HIS A 203 -9.77 -4.42 -15.32
C HIS A 203 -8.68 -3.40 -15.01
N ASP A 204 -7.51 -3.66 -15.58
CA ASP A 204 -6.38 -2.77 -15.49
C ASP A 204 -6.32 -1.83 -16.70
N ARG A 205 -5.91 -0.59 -16.46
CA ARG A 205 -5.61 0.37 -17.52
C ARG A 205 -4.52 1.36 -17.11
N ALA A 206 -4.09 2.17 -18.08
CA ALA A 206 -3.28 3.34 -17.80
C ALA A 206 -4.09 4.37 -16.98
N GLY A 207 -3.54 4.75 -15.85
CA GLY A 207 -4.03 5.77 -14.94
C GLY A 207 -3.59 7.18 -15.35
N GLY A 208 -4.24 8.16 -14.74
CA GLY A 208 -3.87 9.56 -14.86
C GLY A 208 -4.57 10.40 -13.80
N GLY A 209 -3.93 11.49 -13.38
CA GLY A 209 -4.54 12.53 -12.54
C GLY A 209 -4.79 12.16 -11.08
N HIS A 210 -4.34 11.01 -10.59
CA HIS A 210 -4.45 10.66 -9.17
C HIS A 210 -3.53 11.56 -8.36
N ASN A 211 -4.03 12.02 -7.22
CA ASN A 211 -3.35 12.99 -6.38
C ASN A 211 -3.80 12.87 -4.92
N ILE A 212 -3.02 13.46 -4.02
CA ILE A 212 -3.37 13.63 -2.61
C ILE A 212 -3.81 15.08 -2.40
N HIS A 213 -5.06 15.28 -1.99
CA HIS A 213 -5.62 16.62 -1.79
C HIS A 213 -6.62 16.70 -0.63
N MET A 214 -7.14 17.89 -0.38
CA MET A 214 -8.18 18.11 0.64
C MET A 214 -9.53 17.53 0.20
N ALA A 215 -10.21 16.81 1.08
CA ALA A 215 -11.63 16.49 0.92
C ALA A 215 -12.53 17.53 1.58
N SER A 216 -13.67 17.80 0.93
CA SER A 216 -14.82 18.37 1.61
C SER A 216 -15.48 17.32 2.49
N VAL A 217 -15.71 17.65 3.76
CA VAL A 217 -16.42 16.80 4.71
C VAL A 217 -17.91 17.14 4.70
N ASP A 218 -18.75 16.20 4.28
CA ASP A 218 -20.22 16.28 4.36
C ASP A 218 -20.77 15.26 5.37
N GLY A 219 -20.42 15.43 6.64
CA GLY A 219 -20.90 14.59 7.74
C GLY A 219 -19.86 14.31 8.84
N PRO A 220 -20.23 13.60 9.92
CA PRO A 220 -19.27 13.14 10.92
C PRO A 220 -18.28 12.11 10.35
N LEU A 221 -17.02 12.15 10.80
CA LEU A 221 -16.00 11.16 10.44
C LEU A 221 -16.46 9.73 10.79
N GLY A 222 -16.27 8.80 9.86
CA GLY A 222 -16.81 7.43 9.92
C GLY A 222 -18.13 7.24 9.17
N TYR A 223 -18.83 8.34 8.82
CA TYR A 223 -19.98 8.36 7.92
C TYR A 223 -19.84 9.39 6.80
N ALA A 224 -18.84 10.28 6.88
CA ALA A 224 -18.53 11.22 5.84
C ALA A 224 -17.99 10.46 4.63
N HIS A 225 -18.73 10.54 3.52
CA HIS A 225 -18.37 9.90 2.27
C HIS A 225 -17.45 10.79 1.44
N VAL A 226 -16.48 10.18 0.77
CA VAL A 226 -15.71 10.81 -0.31
C VAL A 226 -16.64 11.02 -1.50
N GLN A 227 -17.36 12.15 -1.52
CA GLN A 227 -18.33 12.47 -2.59
C GLN A 227 -17.66 12.71 -3.96
N ASN A 228 -18.40 13.31 -4.90
CA ASN A 228 -18.07 13.51 -6.32
C ASN A 228 -16.70 14.14 -6.68
N TRP A 229 -15.92 14.59 -5.71
CA TRP A 229 -14.74 15.41 -5.98
C TRP A 229 -13.44 14.62 -5.92
N SER A 230 -13.49 13.31 -5.63
CA SER A 230 -12.26 12.55 -5.39
C SER A 230 -12.32 11.02 -5.61
N ALA A 231 -13.26 10.47 -6.38
CA ALA A 231 -13.20 9.04 -6.69
C ALA A 231 -11.90 8.70 -7.44
N GLY A 232 -11.03 7.95 -6.78
CA GLY A 232 -9.70 7.54 -7.24
C GLY A 232 -8.52 8.37 -6.68
N CYS A 233 -8.77 9.54 -6.11
CA CYS A 233 -7.74 10.31 -5.42
C CYS A 233 -7.74 10.01 -3.92
N GLN A 234 -6.62 10.29 -3.25
CA GLN A 234 -6.48 10.12 -1.82
C GLN A 234 -6.74 11.46 -1.13
N THR A 235 -7.59 11.47 -0.11
CA THR A 235 -8.00 12.74 0.49
C THR A 235 -7.92 12.80 2.00
N ILE A 236 -7.52 13.99 2.46
CA ILE A 236 -7.44 14.35 3.87
C ILE A 236 -8.66 15.21 4.21
N PRO A 237 -9.49 14.80 5.18
CA PRO A 237 -10.70 15.53 5.56
C PRO A 237 -10.36 16.76 6.40
N GLY A 238 -10.98 17.89 6.06
CA GLY A 238 -10.98 19.11 6.86
C GLY A 238 -9.77 20.01 6.65
N ILE A 239 -10.04 21.31 6.70
CA ILE A 239 -9.08 22.37 6.38
C ILE A 239 -7.88 22.39 7.32
N ALA A 240 -8.07 22.10 8.61
CA ALA A 240 -6.99 22.10 9.59
C ALA A 240 -5.98 20.98 9.30
N ASN A 241 -6.48 19.79 8.98
CA ASN A 241 -5.65 18.62 8.66
C ASN A 241 -4.92 18.80 7.32
N TRP A 242 -5.62 19.29 6.30
CA TRP A 242 -5.00 19.57 5.01
C TRP A 242 -3.88 20.61 5.13
N LYS A 243 -4.13 21.72 5.84
CA LYS A 243 -3.11 22.76 6.05
C LYS A 243 -1.89 22.22 6.79
N GLU A 244 -2.07 21.40 7.83
CA GLU A 244 -0.93 20.81 8.54
C GLU A 244 -0.15 19.83 7.65
N PHE A 245 -0.84 18.96 6.90
CA PHE A 245 -0.17 18.05 5.96
C PHE A 245 0.62 18.83 4.91
N ILE A 246 -0.05 19.73 4.19
CA ILE A 246 0.50 20.31 2.99
C ILE A 246 1.54 21.39 3.26
N ALA A 247 1.46 22.11 4.39
CA ALA A 247 2.49 23.05 4.80
C ALA A 247 3.83 22.35 5.14
N ARG A 248 3.80 21.05 5.41
CA ARG A 248 5.00 20.24 5.68
C ARG A 248 5.43 19.44 4.45
N ALA A 249 4.49 18.86 3.72
CA ALA A 249 4.77 18.11 2.51
C ALA A 249 5.26 19.03 1.38
N TRP A 250 4.69 20.23 1.25
CA TRP A 250 5.09 21.21 0.24
C TRP A 250 6.29 22.02 0.68
N THR A 251 7.48 21.58 0.26
CA THR A 251 8.73 22.32 0.44
C THR A 251 8.91 23.42 -0.61
N ALA A 252 8.87 23.04 -1.90
CA ALA A 252 8.82 23.95 -3.04
C ALA A 252 8.03 23.34 -4.21
N MET A 253 7.61 24.18 -5.15
CA MET A 253 6.87 23.75 -6.34
C MET A 253 7.74 22.83 -7.22
N GLY A 254 7.22 21.63 -7.51
CA GLY A 254 7.92 20.60 -8.27
C GLY A 254 8.86 19.72 -7.43
N ASP A 255 8.98 19.95 -6.12
CA ASP A 255 9.82 19.08 -5.28
C ASP A 255 9.25 17.66 -5.22
N PRO A 256 10.10 16.63 -5.33
CA PRO A 256 9.67 15.24 -5.32
C PRO A 256 9.20 14.83 -3.92
N VAL A 257 8.18 13.98 -3.91
CA VAL A 257 7.64 13.30 -2.73
C VAL A 257 7.51 11.82 -3.07
N SER A 258 8.12 10.93 -2.28
CA SER A 258 7.91 9.50 -2.48
C SER A 258 6.60 9.08 -1.81
N TYR A 259 5.70 8.41 -2.53
CA TYR A 259 4.48 7.87 -1.96
C TYR A 259 4.51 6.34 -1.93
N TYR A 260 4.68 5.76 -0.74
CA TYR A 260 4.59 4.32 -0.50
C TYR A 260 3.14 3.99 -0.19
N LEU A 261 2.41 3.38 -1.12
CA LEU A 261 1.06 2.88 -0.86
C LEU A 261 1.13 1.40 -0.50
N ILE A 262 0.59 1.02 0.64
CA ILE A 262 0.71 -0.31 1.22
C ILE A 262 -0.67 -0.79 1.66
N ASP A 263 -0.98 -2.03 1.33
CA ASP A 263 -2.13 -2.71 1.90
C ASP A 263 -1.72 -3.27 3.26
N VAL A 264 -2.43 -2.95 4.35
CA VAL A 264 -2.00 -3.39 5.68
C VAL A 264 -1.99 -4.91 5.84
N ARG A 265 -2.73 -5.64 5.00
CA ARG A 265 -2.72 -7.11 4.95
C ARG A 265 -1.41 -7.67 4.39
N ASP A 266 -0.68 -6.88 3.59
CA ASP A 266 0.58 -7.25 2.95
C ASP A 266 1.82 -6.69 3.65
N ILE A 267 1.64 -5.97 4.77
CA ILE A 267 2.80 -5.48 5.52
C ILE A 267 3.67 -6.68 5.84
N ASP A 268 4.92 -6.55 5.40
CA ASP A 268 5.90 -7.61 5.49
C ASP A 268 5.95 -8.19 6.92
N PRO A 269 5.67 -9.49 7.13
CA PRO A 269 5.64 -10.07 8.47
C PRO A 269 6.97 -9.89 9.23
N GLY A 270 8.08 -9.70 8.51
CA GLY A 270 9.39 -9.37 9.03
C GLY A 270 9.50 -8.02 9.74
N VAL A 271 8.49 -7.16 9.63
CA VAL A 271 8.34 -5.92 10.42
C VAL A 271 7.89 -6.26 11.85
N TRP A 272 7.05 -7.29 11.99
CA TRP A 272 6.41 -7.65 13.26
C TRP A 272 7.16 -8.75 14.01
N TYR A 273 7.69 -9.70 13.26
CA TYR A 273 8.26 -10.93 13.76
C TYR A 273 9.59 -11.22 13.06
N ASP A 274 10.54 -11.79 13.80
CA ASP A 274 11.75 -12.28 13.18
C ASP A 274 11.44 -13.50 12.29
N CYS A 275 11.78 -13.39 11.01
CA CYS A 275 11.72 -14.49 10.05
C CYS A 275 13.13 -14.92 9.58
N PRO A 276 14.00 -15.43 10.47
CA PRO A 276 15.40 -15.69 10.14
C PRO A 276 15.57 -16.93 9.26
N GLN A 277 14.60 -17.86 9.30
CA GLN A 277 14.72 -19.14 8.61
C GLN A 277 14.23 -19.11 7.16
N GLN A 278 13.34 -18.15 6.80
CA GLN A 278 12.60 -18.14 5.53
C GLN A 278 12.21 -19.56 5.14
N ASP A 279 11.25 -20.18 5.84
CA ASP A 279 10.97 -21.60 5.64
C ASP A 279 9.96 -21.89 4.53
N GLY A 280 9.63 -20.86 3.74
CA GLY A 280 8.75 -20.97 2.57
C GLY A 280 7.28 -21.04 2.92
N THR A 281 6.92 -20.76 4.17
CA THR A 281 5.52 -20.58 4.57
C THR A 281 5.03 -19.19 4.17
N ARG A 282 3.71 -19.00 4.13
CA ARG A 282 3.08 -17.70 3.84
C ARG A 282 3.61 -16.55 4.70
N ILE A 283 3.78 -16.80 6.00
CA ILE A 283 4.30 -15.83 6.97
C ILE A 283 5.81 -15.60 6.79
N CYS A 284 6.52 -16.60 6.28
CA CYS A 284 7.97 -16.64 6.18
C CYS A 284 8.44 -17.09 4.78
N PRO A 285 8.10 -16.34 3.71
CA PRO A 285 8.40 -16.75 2.34
C PRO A 285 9.90 -16.71 2.05
N PHE A 286 10.31 -17.44 1.02
CA PHE A 286 11.64 -17.28 0.43
C PHE A 286 11.72 -15.95 -0.30
N ARG A 287 12.76 -15.15 -0.03
CA ARG A 287 12.96 -13.88 -0.74
C ARG A 287 13.85 -14.06 -1.95
N VAL A 288 13.29 -13.78 -3.12
CA VAL A 288 14.04 -13.74 -4.38
C VAL A 288 14.65 -12.35 -4.51
N LYS A 289 15.94 -12.24 -4.22
CA LYS A 289 16.67 -10.95 -4.17
C LYS A 289 17.36 -10.57 -5.48
N SER A 290 17.44 -11.49 -6.43
CA SER A 290 18.16 -11.30 -7.68
C SER A 290 17.64 -12.24 -8.75
N PHE A 291 17.63 -11.78 -10.00
CA PHE A 291 17.25 -12.57 -11.17
C PHE A 291 18.45 -12.75 -12.12
N PRO A 292 18.57 -13.91 -12.82
CA PRO A 292 17.71 -15.08 -12.69
C PRO A 292 17.86 -15.76 -11.32
N HIS A 293 16.82 -16.47 -10.90
CA HIS A 293 16.75 -17.22 -9.65
C HIS A 293 16.39 -18.66 -9.95
N THR A 294 17.07 -19.59 -9.28
CA THR A 294 16.76 -21.02 -9.35
C THR A 294 16.74 -21.57 -7.93
N ASP A 295 15.70 -22.31 -7.57
CA ASP A 295 15.59 -23.00 -6.27
C ASP A 295 15.08 -24.43 -6.45
N ALA A 296 15.60 -25.36 -5.66
CA ALA A 296 15.23 -26.78 -5.72
C ALA A 296 14.70 -27.24 -4.38
N ARG A 297 13.46 -27.76 -4.36
CA ARG A 297 12.76 -28.17 -3.13
C ARG A 297 11.92 -29.42 -3.36
N ASN A 298 11.25 -29.87 -2.30
CA ASN A 298 10.28 -30.96 -2.35
C ASN A 298 9.05 -30.56 -1.54
N THR A 299 7.88 -30.46 -2.18
CA THR A 299 6.65 -30.04 -1.48
C THR A 299 6.24 -31.02 -0.39
N ALA A 300 6.70 -32.28 -0.42
CA ALA A 300 6.51 -33.22 0.68
C ALA A 300 7.12 -32.74 2.01
N ASP A 301 8.11 -31.83 1.96
CA ASP A 301 8.77 -31.25 3.13
C ASP A 301 8.17 -29.88 3.52
N SER A 302 7.15 -29.39 2.80
CA SER A 302 6.51 -28.12 3.14
C SER A 302 5.69 -28.24 4.43
N LYS A 303 5.64 -27.12 5.16
CA LYS A 303 4.82 -26.95 6.37
C LYS A 303 3.55 -26.13 6.09
N SER A 304 3.32 -25.71 4.85
CA SER A 304 2.17 -24.91 4.44
C SER A 304 1.27 -25.68 3.49
N ALA A 305 -0.04 -25.49 3.64
CA ALA A 305 -1.11 -26.01 2.79
C ALA A 305 -2.37 -25.15 3.04
N GLN A 306 -2.27 -23.86 2.75
CA GLN A 306 -3.21 -22.82 3.15
C GLN A 306 -4.13 -22.39 2.00
N PHE A 307 -3.70 -22.49 0.74
CA PHE A 307 -4.45 -22.00 -0.42
C PHE A 307 -5.05 -23.13 -1.25
N PRO A 308 -6.24 -23.66 -0.89
CA PRO A 308 -6.80 -24.83 -1.56
C PRO A 308 -7.25 -24.61 -3.02
N MET A 309 -7.33 -23.35 -3.45
CA MET A 309 -7.81 -22.93 -4.77
C MET A 309 -7.45 -21.47 -5.00
N TYR A 310 -7.20 -21.09 -6.26
CA TYR A 310 -6.87 -19.74 -6.69
C TYR A 310 -7.98 -19.17 -7.59
N ASN A 311 -8.21 -17.85 -7.60
CA ASN A 311 -9.26 -17.25 -8.44
C ASN A 311 -9.03 -17.44 -9.95
N CYS A 312 -7.79 -17.68 -10.36
CA CYS A 312 -7.40 -17.98 -11.74
C CYS A 312 -7.73 -19.43 -12.19
N SER A 313 -8.19 -20.32 -11.29
CA SER A 313 -8.49 -21.72 -11.64
C SER A 313 -9.36 -22.48 -10.64
N PRO A 314 -10.26 -23.38 -11.10
CA PRO A 314 -10.97 -24.29 -10.21
C PRO A 314 -10.15 -25.52 -9.78
N ALA A 315 -8.85 -25.57 -10.10
CA ALA A 315 -7.97 -26.67 -9.71
C ALA A 315 -7.89 -26.82 -8.18
N ASN A 316 -7.63 -28.05 -7.73
CA ASN A 316 -7.59 -28.38 -6.32
C ASN A 316 -6.14 -28.34 -5.83
N GLU A 317 -5.75 -27.20 -5.29
CA GLU A 317 -4.40 -26.91 -4.78
C GLU A 317 -4.38 -27.05 -3.25
N SER A 318 -5.16 -27.97 -2.67
CA SER A 318 -5.16 -28.18 -1.21
C SER A 318 -3.95 -28.96 -0.69
N GLY A 319 -2.94 -29.17 -1.55
CA GLY A 319 -1.71 -29.84 -1.21
C GLY A 319 -0.70 -28.92 -0.51
N PRO A 320 0.50 -29.45 -0.21
CA PRO A 320 1.56 -28.64 0.37
C PRO A 320 2.18 -27.66 -0.63
N GLU A 321 2.51 -26.45 -0.17
CA GLU A 321 2.91 -25.33 -1.03
C GLU A 321 4.17 -24.61 -0.50
N TYR A 322 4.91 -23.91 -1.36
CA TYR A 322 5.98 -22.99 -0.95
C TYR A 322 5.78 -21.59 -1.53
N PHE A 323 6.01 -20.59 -0.69
CA PHE A 323 5.88 -19.18 -1.04
C PHE A 323 7.23 -18.53 -1.30
N TYR A 324 7.30 -17.80 -2.41
CA TYR A 324 8.41 -16.95 -2.80
C TYR A 324 7.89 -15.52 -2.97
N VAL A 325 8.66 -14.53 -2.55
CA VAL A 325 8.32 -13.11 -2.71
C VAL A 325 9.47 -12.37 -3.39
N PHE A 326 9.11 -11.45 -4.28
CA PHE A 326 10.04 -10.55 -4.95
C PHE A 326 9.42 -9.18 -5.16
N ASP A 327 10.30 -8.19 -5.29
CA ASP A 327 9.92 -6.80 -5.52
C ASP A 327 10.47 -6.35 -6.88
N LEU A 328 9.64 -5.68 -7.67
CA LEU A 328 10.01 -5.08 -8.96
C LEU A 328 10.01 -3.56 -8.83
N THR A 329 11.16 -2.96 -9.11
CA THR A 329 11.32 -1.50 -9.12
C THR A 329 11.00 -0.87 -10.48
N GLN A 330 10.92 -1.70 -11.51
CA GLN A 330 10.63 -1.34 -12.90
C GLN A 330 9.68 -2.39 -13.49
N PRO A 331 8.83 -2.02 -14.47
CA PRO A 331 8.00 -3.00 -15.17
C PRO A 331 8.89 -4.03 -15.88
N ALA A 332 8.47 -5.29 -15.88
CA ALA A 332 9.20 -6.38 -16.52
C ALA A 332 8.25 -7.49 -16.94
N THR A 333 8.69 -8.34 -17.87
CA THR A 333 8.03 -9.63 -18.08
C THR A 333 8.63 -10.64 -17.12
N VAL A 334 7.81 -11.13 -16.19
CA VAL A 334 8.18 -12.18 -15.25
C VAL A 334 7.95 -13.52 -15.93
N HIS A 335 8.98 -14.34 -15.94
CA HIS A 335 8.91 -15.72 -16.39
C HIS A 335 9.06 -16.65 -15.20
N VAL A 336 8.16 -17.62 -15.10
CA VAL A 336 8.12 -18.61 -14.04
C VAL A 336 8.08 -19.99 -14.67
N LYS A 337 8.89 -20.91 -14.19
CA LYS A 337 8.92 -22.29 -14.67
C LYS A 337 9.27 -23.26 -13.55
N VAL A 338 8.62 -24.42 -13.54
CA VAL A 338 9.10 -25.62 -12.84
C VAL A 338 9.62 -26.66 -13.82
N ASP A 339 10.47 -27.57 -13.36
CA ASP A 339 10.99 -28.70 -14.14
C ASP A 339 10.06 -29.92 -14.15
N ASP A 340 8.81 -29.75 -13.68
CA ASP A 340 7.81 -30.81 -13.67
C ASP A 340 7.47 -31.28 -15.09
N ILE A 341 7.11 -32.55 -15.20
CA ILE A 341 6.66 -33.19 -16.42
C ILE A 341 5.29 -33.78 -16.13
N ALA A 342 4.25 -33.14 -16.69
CA ALA A 342 2.86 -33.54 -16.56
C ALA A 342 2.68 -35.07 -16.69
N GLY A 343 2.10 -35.68 -15.66
CA GLY A 343 1.78 -37.11 -15.60
C GLY A 343 2.94 -38.03 -15.17
N THR A 344 4.03 -37.51 -14.61
CA THR A 344 5.18 -38.33 -14.16
C THR A 344 5.28 -38.59 -12.66
N GLY A 345 4.33 -38.10 -11.85
CA GLY A 345 4.15 -38.48 -10.45
C GLY A 345 3.85 -37.28 -9.56
N PRO A 346 4.84 -36.41 -9.32
CA PRO A 346 4.59 -35.06 -8.80
C PRO A 346 3.73 -34.25 -9.77
N ASP A 347 3.00 -33.29 -9.24
CA ASP A 347 2.21 -32.32 -10.01
C ASP A 347 2.24 -30.99 -9.25
N ILE A 348 3.27 -30.19 -9.56
CA ILE A 348 3.57 -28.93 -8.89
C ILE A 348 3.18 -27.77 -9.80
N ASP A 349 2.07 -27.13 -9.47
CA ASP A 349 1.58 -25.95 -10.18
C ASP A 349 2.28 -24.69 -9.70
N VAL A 350 2.47 -23.73 -10.61
CA VAL A 350 3.01 -22.42 -10.28
C VAL A 350 1.97 -21.32 -10.45
N HIS A 351 1.94 -20.40 -9.49
CA HIS A 351 1.02 -19.27 -9.46
C HIS A 351 1.80 -17.96 -9.24
N LEU A 352 1.47 -16.91 -9.99
CA LEU A 352 1.93 -15.54 -9.73
C LEU A 352 0.79 -14.74 -9.11
N LEU A 353 1.04 -14.15 -7.93
CA LEU A 353 0.06 -13.35 -7.20
C LEU A 353 0.54 -11.89 -7.04
N ASP A 354 -0.38 -10.92 -7.10
CA ASP A 354 -0.11 -9.50 -6.79
C ASP A 354 -0.51 -9.08 -5.36
N GLY A 355 -0.58 -10.06 -4.46
CA GLY A 355 -0.79 -9.90 -3.03
C GLY A 355 -0.76 -11.24 -2.30
N ASP A 356 -0.68 -11.22 -0.97
CA ASP A 356 -0.63 -12.42 -0.13
C ASP A 356 -2.02 -13.11 0.05
N SER A 357 -2.60 -13.59 -1.06
CA SER A 357 -3.88 -14.32 -1.08
C SER A 357 -4.13 -15.07 -2.38
N PRO A 358 -4.87 -16.21 -2.35
CA PRO A 358 -5.23 -16.94 -3.54
C PRO A 358 -6.20 -16.20 -4.47
N LEU A 359 -6.85 -15.13 -3.98
CA LEU A 359 -7.71 -14.27 -4.79
C LEU A 359 -6.95 -13.21 -5.60
N ALA A 360 -5.63 -13.11 -5.40
CA ALA A 360 -4.75 -12.18 -6.10
C ALA A 360 -3.98 -12.87 -7.26
N CYS A 361 -4.43 -14.02 -7.76
CA CYS A 361 -3.73 -14.75 -8.82
C CYS A 361 -3.86 -14.01 -10.15
N LEU A 362 -2.70 -13.69 -10.74
CA LEU A 362 -2.57 -13.08 -12.06
C LEU A 362 -2.38 -14.11 -13.16
N ALA A 363 -1.61 -15.16 -12.90
CA ALA A 363 -1.30 -16.22 -13.85
C ALA A 363 -1.01 -17.53 -13.11
N ARG A 364 -1.31 -18.64 -13.76
CA ARG A 364 -0.87 -19.98 -13.36
C ARG A 364 -0.55 -20.85 -14.57
N ASP A 365 0.21 -21.90 -14.35
CA ASP A 365 0.43 -23.01 -15.29
C ASP A 365 0.95 -24.23 -14.52
N ASP A 366 0.83 -25.43 -15.08
CA ASP A 366 1.40 -26.68 -14.52
C ASP A 366 2.90 -26.82 -14.83
N VAL A 367 3.45 -25.99 -15.71
CA VAL A 367 4.88 -26.01 -16.05
C VAL A 367 5.48 -24.62 -16.11
N ALA A 368 4.92 -23.70 -16.90
CA ALA A 368 5.53 -22.39 -17.10
C ALA A 368 4.58 -21.32 -17.66
N PHE A 369 4.81 -20.07 -17.28
CA PHE A 369 4.15 -18.91 -17.88
C PHE A 369 5.08 -17.70 -17.95
N SER A 370 4.66 -16.72 -18.75
CA SER A 370 5.28 -15.40 -18.86
C SER A 370 4.20 -14.33 -18.76
N LEU A 371 4.38 -13.34 -17.89
CA LEU A 371 3.44 -12.23 -17.73
C LEU A 371 4.17 -10.91 -17.56
N TRP A 372 3.78 -9.91 -18.35
CA TRP A 372 4.19 -8.53 -18.10
C TRP A 372 3.50 -7.99 -16.86
N VAL A 373 4.27 -7.43 -15.94
CA VAL A 373 3.74 -6.83 -14.71
C VAL A 373 4.38 -5.46 -14.43
N PRO A 374 3.64 -4.52 -13.83
CA PRO A 374 4.17 -3.22 -13.44
C PRO A 374 5.12 -3.34 -12.23
N PRO A 375 5.83 -2.26 -11.83
CA PRO A 375 6.50 -2.23 -10.53
C PRO A 375 5.56 -2.60 -9.39
N GLY A 376 6.07 -3.28 -8.37
CA GLY A 376 5.29 -3.74 -7.23
C GLY A 376 5.89 -4.98 -6.56
N ARG A 377 5.23 -5.44 -5.51
CA ARG A 377 5.51 -6.71 -4.84
C ARG A 377 4.69 -7.84 -5.45
N TYR A 378 5.34 -8.98 -5.66
CA TYR A 378 4.72 -10.17 -6.22
C TYR A 378 5.11 -11.42 -5.43
N TRP A 379 4.23 -12.41 -5.51
CA TRP A 379 4.44 -13.73 -4.93
C TRP A 379 4.45 -14.78 -6.02
N VAL A 380 5.34 -15.76 -5.90
CA VAL A 380 5.23 -17.03 -6.62
C VAL A 380 4.88 -18.10 -5.61
N VAL A 381 3.84 -18.88 -5.88
CA VAL A 381 3.50 -20.07 -5.11
C VAL A 381 3.76 -21.29 -5.97
N ALA A 382 4.58 -22.21 -5.46
CA ALA A 382 4.73 -23.55 -6.02
C ALA A 382 3.86 -24.48 -5.17
N ASP A 383 2.72 -24.90 -5.70
CA ASP A 383 1.65 -25.60 -4.99
C ASP A 383 1.49 -27.03 -5.51
N THR A 384 1.00 -27.94 -4.67
CA THR A 384 0.82 -29.34 -5.05
C THR A 384 -0.62 -29.61 -5.43
N TYR A 385 -0.83 -30.05 -6.66
CA TYR A 385 -2.14 -30.47 -7.14
C TYR A 385 -2.62 -31.74 -6.43
N MET A 386 -3.93 -31.80 -6.19
CA MET A 386 -4.60 -32.88 -5.49
C MET A 386 -5.48 -33.72 -6.44
N GLU A 387 -5.02 -34.91 -6.80
CA GLU A 387 -5.75 -35.87 -7.64
C GLU A 387 -6.47 -36.92 -6.79
N GLY A 388 -7.80 -36.99 -6.89
CA GLY A 388 -8.59 -38.03 -6.20
C GLY A 388 -8.43 -38.02 -4.68
N GLY A 389 -8.09 -36.86 -4.09
CA GLY A 389 -7.83 -36.68 -2.65
C GLY A 389 -6.40 -37.02 -2.21
N ASN A 390 -5.49 -37.32 -3.14
CA ASN A 390 -4.07 -37.53 -2.85
C ASN A 390 -3.25 -36.34 -3.35
N ALA A 391 -2.34 -35.85 -2.51
CA ALA A 391 -1.38 -34.83 -2.91
C ALA A 391 -0.31 -35.46 -3.79
N LEU A 392 -0.13 -34.92 -5.00
CA LEU A 392 0.94 -35.33 -5.91
C LEU A 392 2.26 -34.62 -5.55
N VAL A 393 2.70 -34.82 -4.30
CA VAL A 393 3.89 -34.16 -3.76
C VAL A 393 5.17 -34.68 -4.43
N GLY A 394 6.19 -33.83 -4.51
CA GLY A 394 7.49 -34.26 -4.98
C GLY A 394 8.53 -33.17 -5.11
N PRO A 395 9.74 -33.55 -5.57
CA PRO A 395 10.81 -32.61 -5.85
C PRO A 395 10.47 -31.76 -7.08
N TYR A 396 10.90 -30.49 -7.05
CA TYR A 396 10.85 -29.57 -8.19
C TYR A 396 12.06 -28.64 -8.18
N VAL A 397 12.35 -28.05 -9.34
CA VAL A 397 13.26 -26.93 -9.55
C VAL A 397 12.46 -25.76 -10.12
N LEU A 398 12.39 -24.66 -9.38
CA LEU A 398 11.77 -23.41 -9.80
C LEU A 398 12.82 -22.50 -10.44
N ASP A 399 12.56 -22.04 -11.66
CA ASP A 399 13.32 -21.01 -12.37
C ASP A 399 12.47 -19.74 -12.51
N LEU A 400 13.05 -18.59 -12.12
CA LEU A 400 12.46 -17.26 -12.27
C LEU A 400 13.44 -16.33 -12.99
N TRP A 401 12.98 -15.59 -14.00
CA TRP A 401 13.77 -14.55 -14.65
C TRP A 401 12.91 -13.41 -15.19
N LEU A 402 13.58 -12.29 -15.48
CA LEU A 402 12.95 -11.08 -15.98
C LEU A 402 13.41 -10.81 -17.43
N GLU A 403 12.51 -10.29 -18.25
CA GLU A 403 12.78 -9.74 -19.59
C GLU A 403 12.35 -8.28 -19.71
#